data_AF-A0A938LX33-F1
#
_entry.id   AF-A0A938LX33-F1
#
_cell.length_a   1.000
_cell.length_b   1.000
_cell.length_c   1.000
_cell.angle_alpha   90.00
_cell.angle_beta   90.00
_cell.angle_gamma   90.00
#
_symmetry.space_group_name_H-M   'P 1'
#
loop_
_entity.id
_entity.type
_entity.pdbx_description
1 polymer ?
#
loop_
_entity_poly.entity_id
_entity_poly.type
_entity_poly.pdbx_seq_one_letter_code
_entity_poly.pdbx_strand_id
1 'polypeptide(L)'
;MVETRVAPKLAGVHETILGEDPFVGIRFDKPHVRLQCEREFKAMLVRLRQGYIAAGGTRDMVRDLLIATAKNLAPLLRALLWLVDAERPKTMEATLRQAGAEFKVDLTAVLAAHDWRRRKLHLTDAEMEAGFVTIVNDVDRLTSTVDGLKV
;
A
#
# COMPACT_ATOMS: atom_id res chain seq x y z
N MET A 1 2.98 -34.28 -9.47
CA MET A 1 2.68 -33.02 -10.18
C MET A 1 3.12 -31.88 -9.28
N VAL A 2 4.21 -31.21 -9.64
CA VAL A 2 4.84 -30.18 -8.79
C VAL A 2 4.05 -28.89 -8.95
N GLU A 3 3.46 -28.45 -7.83
CA GLU A 3 2.74 -27.19 -7.71
C GLU A 3 3.76 -26.05 -7.83
N THR A 4 3.85 -25.46 -9.02
CA THR A 4 4.70 -24.29 -9.27
C THR A 4 4.08 -23.07 -8.60
N ARG A 5 4.22 -22.98 -7.27
CA ARG A 5 3.88 -21.78 -6.48
C ARG A 5 4.85 -20.69 -6.91
N VAL A 6 4.33 -19.73 -7.69
CA VAL A 6 5.12 -18.61 -8.21
C VAL A 6 5.50 -17.71 -7.04
N ALA A 7 6.71 -17.92 -6.52
CA ALA A 7 7.37 -16.97 -5.63
C ALA A 7 7.32 -15.56 -6.26
N PRO A 8 7.32 -14.46 -5.47
CA PRO A 8 7.37 -13.13 -6.02
C PRO A 8 8.80 -12.93 -6.51
N LYS A 9 9.10 -13.38 -7.74
CA LYS A 9 10.37 -13.03 -8.36
C LYS A 9 10.43 -11.51 -8.47
N LEU A 10 11.56 -10.92 -8.09
CA LEU A 10 11.97 -9.58 -8.55
C LEU A 10 11.87 -9.47 -10.10
N ALA A 11 11.87 -10.60 -10.81
CA ALA A 11 11.76 -10.77 -12.26
C ALA A 11 10.48 -10.23 -12.94
N GLY A 12 9.52 -9.65 -12.20
CA GLY A 12 8.41 -8.94 -12.85
C GLY A 12 8.81 -7.55 -13.40
N VAL A 13 9.90 -6.97 -12.87
CA VAL A 13 10.35 -5.59 -13.13
C VAL A 13 11.88 -5.44 -13.15
N HIS A 14 12.62 -6.54 -13.08
CA HIS A 14 14.08 -6.56 -13.18
C HIS A 14 14.52 -7.14 -14.54
N GLU A 15 15.46 -6.47 -15.19
CA GLU A 15 16.14 -6.94 -16.40
C GLU A 15 17.65 -6.77 -16.22
N THR A 16 18.39 -7.87 -16.30
CA THR A 16 19.86 -7.86 -16.20
C THR A 16 20.45 -7.36 -17.51
N ILE A 17 21.00 -6.16 -17.50
CA ILE A 17 21.60 -5.56 -18.70
C ILE A 17 22.98 -6.16 -19.01
N LEU A 18 23.76 -6.51 -17.97
CA LEU A 18 25.10 -7.09 -18.11
C LEU A 18 25.48 -7.91 -16.87
N GLY A 19 26.19 -9.02 -17.09
CA GLY A 19 26.70 -9.88 -16.03
C GLY A 19 25.68 -10.90 -15.53
N GLU A 20 25.97 -11.52 -14.39
CA GLU A 20 25.07 -12.48 -13.74
C GLU A 20 23.96 -11.74 -12.97
N ASP A 21 22.74 -12.28 -13.01
CA ASP A 21 21.60 -11.74 -12.25
C ASP A 21 21.81 -12.01 -10.74
N PRO A 22 22.05 -10.98 -9.90
CA PRO A 22 22.28 -11.19 -8.47
C PRO A 22 21.03 -11.70 -7.73
N PHE A 23 19.85 -11.65 -8.35
CA PHE A 23 18.57 -12.00 -7.73
C PHE A 23 18.08 -13.40 -8.09
N VAL A 24 18.78 -14.14 -8.98
CA VAL A 24 18.34 -15.45 -9.49
C VAL A 24 18.07 -16.50 -8.40
N GLY A 25 18.80 -16.42 -7.28
CA GLY A 25 18.67 -17.35 -6.15
C GLY A 25 17.73 -16.90 -5.04
N ILE A 26 17.20 -15.66 -5.10
CA ILE A 26 16.39 -15.11 -4.01
C ILE A 26 14.99 -15.74 -4.03
N ARG A 27 14.61 -16.32 -2.89
CA ARG A 27 13.27 -16.85 -2.64
C ARG A 27 12.62 -16.06 -1.52
N PHE A 28 11.33 -15.79 -1.66
CA PHE A 28 10.54 -15.13 -0.63
C PHE A 28 9.46 -16.09 -0.16
N ASP A 29 9.47 -16.35 1.15
CA ASP A 29 8.44 -17.13 1.80
C ASP A 29 7.30 -16.22 2.25
N LYS A 30 6.05 -16.67 2.06
CA LYS A 30 4.87 -15.89 2.43
C LYS A 30 4.88 -15.42 3.90
N PRO A 31 5.30 -16.23 4.89
CA PRO A 31 5.36 -15.78 6.29
C PRO A 31 6.26 -14.55 6.50
N HIS A 32 7.41 -14.49 5.81
CA HIS A 32 8.33 -13.36 5.89
C HIS A 32 7.76 -12.11 5.22
N VAL A 33 7.11 -12.26 4.07
CA VAL A 33 6.45 -11.14 3.37
C VAL A 33 5.27 -10.62 4.18
N ARG A 34 4.46 -11.50 4.80
CA ARG A 34 3.38 -11.12 5.71
C ARG A 34 3.92 -10.31 6.88
N LEU A 35 4.97 -10.78 7.54
CA LEU A 35 5.62 -10.05 8.65
C LEU A 35 6.14 -8.67 8.21
N GLN A 36 6.70 -8.57 7.00
CA GLN A 36 7.13 -7.29 6.45
C GLN A 36 5.94 -6.35 6.20
N CYS A 37 4.83 -6.86 5.64
CA CYS A 37 3.61 -6.08 5.46
C CYS A 37 3.08 -5.56 6.79
N GLU A 38 2.99 -6.38 7.83
CA GLU A 38 2.54 -5.94 9.16
C GLU A 38 3.37 -4.78 9.70
N ARG A 39 4.71 -4.90 9.62
CA ARG A 39 5.63 -3.86 10.07
C ARG A 39 5.40 -2.56 9.31
N GLU A 40 5.25 -2.63 7.99
CA GLU A 40 5.06 -1.45 7.17
C GLU A 40 3.70 -0.77 7.39
N PHE A 41 2.62 -1.54 7.56
CA PHE A 41 1.31 -0.99 7.89
C PHE A 41 1.31 -0.31 9.27
N LYS A 42 1.90 -0.96 10.29
CA LYS A 42 2.03 -0.39 11.63
C LYS A 42 2.90 0.86 11.63
N ALA A 43 4.02 0.85 10.91
CA ALA A 43 4.87 2.02 10.73
C ALA A 43 4.16 3.15 9.97
N MET A 44 3.31 2.81 8.99
CA MET A 44 2.51 3.79 8.26
C MET A 44 1.48 4.48 9.17
N LEU A 45 0.80 3.75 10.04
CA LEU A 45 -0.10 4.34 11.04
C LEU A 45 0.63 5.32 11.98
N VAL A 46 1.83 4.94 12.44
CA VAL A 46 2.66 5.83 13.27
C VAL A 46 3.03 7.10 12.51
N ARG A 47 3.52 6.97 11.27
CA ARG A 47 3.88 8.12 10.41
C ARG A 47 2.69 9.02 10.12
N LEU A 48 1.51 8.46 9.84
CA LEU A 48 0.27 9.22 9.63
C LEU A 48 -0.08 10.06 10.85
N ARG A 49 -0.10 9.45 12.04
CA ARG A 49 -0.46 10.13 13.29
C ARG A 49 0.55 11.22 13.65
N GLN A 50 1.84 10.90 13.59
CA GLN A 50 2.91 11.87 13.87
C GLN A 50 2.94 13.00 12.84
N GLY A 51 2.79 12.67 11.56
CA GLY A 51 2.76 13.65 10.48
C GLY A 51 1.58 14.63 10.61
N TYR A 52 0.40 14.14 11.02
CA TYR A 52 -0.77 14.98 11.24
C TYR A 52 -0.55 15.96 12.41
N ILE A 53 0.02 15.49 13.52
CA ILE A 53 0.37 16.35 14.66
C ILE A 53 1.42 17.40 14.23
N ALA A 54 2.46 16.98 13.51
CA ALA A 54 3.53 17.87 13.04
C ALA A 54 3.04 18.90 12.01
N ALA A 55 2.00 18.57 11.23
CA ALA A 55 1.37 19.51 10.31
C ALA A 55 0.65 20.65 11.04
N GLY A 56 0.28 20.48 12.32
CA GLY A 56 -0.43 21.49 13.10
C GLY A 56 -1.74 21.94 12.46
N GLY A 57 -2.41 21.05 11.72
CA GLY A 57 -3.62 21.38 10.94
C GLY A 57 -3.37 22.13 9.63
N THR A 58 -2.11 22.36 9.25
CA THR A 58 -1.78 23.02 7.99
C THR A 58 -2.20 22.16 6.80
N ARG A 59 -3.18 22.65 6.04
CA ARG A 59 -3.80 21.95 4.91
C ARG A 59 -2.83 21.34 3.92
N ASP A 60 -1.84 22.11 3.47
CA ASP A 60 -0.87 21.64 2.48
C ASP A 60 0.01 20.51 3.02
N MET A 61 0.39 20.58 4.29
CA MET A 61 1.16 19.52 4.94
C MET A 61 0.34 18.24 5.13
N VAL A 62 -0.94 18.37 5.51
CA VAL A 62 -1.85 17.21 5.61
C VAL A 62 -2.08 16.60 4.22
N ARG A 63 -2.27 17.43 3.19
CA ARG A 63 -2.38 16.95 1.80
C ARG A 63 -1.18 16.12 1.40
N ASP A 64 0.02 16.66 1.59
CA ASP A 64 1.25 16.04 1.14
C ASP A 64 1.52 14.74 1.92
N LEU A 65 1.18 14.69 3.22
CA LEU A 65 1.17 13.48 4.04
C LEU A 65 0.24 12.40 3.48
N LEU A 66 -1.00 12.76 3.12
CA LEU A 66 -1.98 11.82 2.56
C LEU A 66 -1.57 11.32 1.17
N ILE A 67 -1.04 12.19 0.31
CA ILE A 67 -0.49 11.80 -1.00
C ILE A 67 0.68 10.82 -0.82
N ALA A 68 1.60 11.10 0.10
CA ALA A 68 2.74 10.22 0.39
C ALA A 68 2.27 8.85 0.91
N THR A 69 1.25 8.84 1.77
CA THR A 69 0.65 7.62 2.31
C THR A 69 0.01 6.79 1.19
N ALA A 70 -0.81 7.40 0.33
CA ALA A 70 -1.45 6.72 -0.80
C ALA A 70 -0.41 6.09 -1.75
N LYS A 71 0.72 6.77 -2.00
CA LYS A 71 1.81 6.23 -2.82
C LYS A 71 2.44 4.97 -2.21
N ASN A 72 2.57 4.93 -0.88
CA ASN A 72 3.16 3.80 -0.18
C ASN A 72 2.22 2.60 -0.06
N LEU A 73 0.91 2.79 -0.24
CA LEU A 73 -0.08 1.72 -0.14
C LEU A 73 -0.02 0.72 -1.29
N ALA A 74 0.10 1.14 -2.56
CA ALA A 74 0.08 0.18 -3.67
C ALA A 74 1.12 -0.95 -3.60
N PRO A 75 2.42 -0.71 -3.33
CA PRO A 75 3.36 -1.83 -3.23
C PRO A 75 2.97 -2.82 -2.11
N LEU A 76 2.46 -2.33 -0.97
CA LEU A 76 1.98 -3.18 0.12
C LEU A 76 0.72 -3.96 -0.28
N LEU A 77 -0.23 -3.31 -0.94
CA LEU A 77 -1.45 -3.97 -1.41
C LEU A 77 -1.15 -5.03 -2.48
N ARG A 78 -0.18 -4.81 -3.37
CA ARG A 78 0.29 -5.87 -4.28
C ARG A 78 0.94 -7.03 -3.55
N ALA A 79 1.66 -6.75 -2.46
CA ALA A 79 2.23 -7.80 -1.62
C ALA A 79 1.11 -8.58 -0.91
N LEU A 80 0.06 -7.93 -0.41
CA LEU A 80 -1.10 -8.62 0.16
C LEU A 80 -1.84 -9.48 -0.87
N LEU A 81 -2.09 -8.94 -2.06
CA LEU A 81 -2.68 -9.71 -3.16
C LEU A 81 -1.81 -10.94 -3.51
N TRP A 82 -0.49 -10.79 -3.46
CA TRP A 82 0.42 -11.94 -3.62
C TRP A 82 0.30 -12.98 -2.50
N LEU A 83 0.16 -12.55 -1.25
CA LEU A 83 0.02 -13.46 -0.11
C LEU A 83 -1.21 -14.37 -0.25
N VAL A 84 -2.29 -13.86 -0.84
CA VAL A 84 -3.54 -14.60 -1.06
C VAL A 84 -3.68 -15.20 -2.46
N ASP A 85 -2.60 -15.22 -3.26
CA ASP A 85 -2.59 -15.73 -4.65
C ASP A 85 -3.61 -15.06 -5.60
N ALA A 86 -3.97 -13.81 -5.33
CA ALA A 86 -4.85 -13.01 -6.17
C ALA A 86 -4.09 -12.32 -7.33
N GLU A 87 -4.84 -11.79 -8.30
CA GLU A 87 -4.29 -10.99 -9.39
C GLU A 87 -3.54 -9.76 -8.85
N ARG A 88 -2.41 -9.43 -9.46
CA ARG A 88 -1.55 -8.30 -9.05
C ARG A 88 -1.41 -7.28 -10.18
N PRO A 89 -2.32 -6.30 -10.25
CA PRO A 89 -2.24 -5.26 -11.26
C PRO A 89 -0.98 -4.41 -11.12
N LYS A 90 -0.44 -3.94 -12.26
CA LYS A 90 0.79 -3.13 -12.30
C LYS A 90 0.53 -1.65 -11.97
N THR A 91 -0.66 -1.12 -12.25
CA THR A 91 -0.99 0.29 -12.00
C THR A 91 -1.47 0.52 -10.58
N MET A 92 -1.23 1.72 -10.05
CA MET A 92 -1.68 2.14 -8.70
C MET A 92 -3.19 1.98 -8.55
N GLU A 93 -3.97 2.56 -9.46
CA GLU A 93 -5.43 2.53 -9.41
C GLU A 93 -5.99 1.10 -9.46
N ALA A 94 -5.51 0.27 -10.40
CA ALA A 94 -6.01 -1.09 -10.50
C ALA A 94 -5.63 -1.93 -9.27
N THR A 95 -4.45 -1.73 -8.69
CA THR A 95 -4.06 -2.36 -7.42
C THR A 95 -5.03 -1.98 -6.28
N LEU A 96 -5.33 -0.69 -6.13
CA LEU A 96 -6.24 -0.20 -5.07
C LEU A 96 -7.64 -0.80 -5.23
N ARG A 97 -8.18 -0.83 -6.46
CA ARG A 97 -9.49 -1.43 -6.74
C ARG A 97 -9.52 -2.93 -6.47
N GLN A 98 -8.52 -3.67 -6.96
CA GLN A 98 -8.43 -5.12 -6.75
C GLN A 98 -8.30 -5.46 -5.26
N ALA A 99 -7.43 -4.76 -4.53
CA ALA A 99 -7.24 -4.99 -3.11
C ALA A 99 -8.46 -4.59 -2.28
N GLY A 100 -9.14 -3.49 -2.63
CA GLY A 100 -10.38 -3.09 -1.97
C GLY A 100 -11.48 -4.16 -2.10
N ALA A 101 -11.61 -4.75 -3.29
CA ALA A 101 -12.53 -5.87 -3.53
C ALA A 101 -12.14 -7.14 -2.75
N GLU A 102 -10.86 -7.53 -2.82
CA GLU A 102 -10.33 -8.74 -2.18
C GLU A 102 -10.46 -8.69 -0.65
N PHE A 103 -10.06 -7.57 -0.04
CA PHE A 103 -9.99 -7.41 1.41
C PHE A 103 -11.22 -6.73 2.01
N LYS A 104 -12.22 -6.38 1.18
CA LYS A 104 -13.47 -5.70 1.60
C LYS A 104 -13.21 -4.40 2.36
N VAL A 105 -12.24 -3.62 1.87
CA VAL A 105 -11.89 -2.29 2.39
C VAL A 105 -12.25 -1.24 1.34
N ASP A 106 -12.90 -0.17 1.76
CA ASP A 106 -13.15 0.97 0.90
C ASP A 106 -11.85 1.78 0.75
N LEU A 107 -11.28 1.81 -0.45
CA LEU A 107 -10.04 2.55 -0.74
C LEU A 107 -10.29 3.79 -1.62
N THR A 108 -11.54 4.26 -1.67
CA THR A 108 -11.93 5.45 -2.45
C THR A 108 -11.21 6.72 -1.98
N ALA A 109 -11.05 6.91 -0.67
CA ALA A 109 -10.30 8.06 -0.13
C ALA A 109 -8.82 8.02 -0.53
N VAL A 110 -8.21 6.82 -0.56
CA VAL A 110 -6.82 6.63 -1.01
C VAL A 110 -6.68 6.89 -2.50
N LEU A 111 -7.65 6.46 -3.32
CA LEU A 111 -7.71 6.78 -4.75
C LEU A 111 -7.85 8.29 -4.98
N ALA A 112 -8.73 8.96 -4.23
CA ALA A 112 -8.88 10.41 -4.31
C ALA A 112 -7.58 11.14 -3.95
N ALA A 113 -6.91 10.72 -2.87
CA ALA A 113 -5.61 11.26 -2.47
C ALA A 113 -4.53 11.06 -3.54
N HIS A 114 -4.55 9.93 -4.27
CA HIS A 114 -3.66 9.72 -5.41
C HIS A 114 -3.88 10.77 -6.51
N ASP A 115 -5.14 11.13 -6.78
CA ASP A 115 -5.51 12.11 -7.80
C ASP A 115 -5.20 13.57 -7.43
N TRP A 116 -5.16 13.90 -6.13
CA TRP A 116 -4.77 15.23 -5.65
C TRP A 116 -3.37 15.64 -6.10
N ARG A 117 -2.49 14.66 -6.37
CA ARG A 117 -1.17 14.94 -6.95
C ARG A 117 -1.26 15.55 -8.35
N ARG A 118 -2.28 15.16 -9.13
CA ARG A 118 -2.45 15.57 -10.53
C ARG A 118 -3.38 16.76 -10.69
N ARG A 119 -4.27 17.01 -9.73
CA ARG A 119 -5.28 18.07 -9.78
C ARG A 119 -5.02 19.11 -8.71
N LYS A 120 -5.00 20.40 -9.10
CA LYS A 120 -5.05 21.52 -8.15
C LYS A 120 -6.47 21.64 -7.59
N LEU A 121 -6.80 20.79 -6.62
CA LEU A 121 -8.09 20.84 -5.92
C LEU A 121 -7.96 21.75 -4.70
N HIS A 122 -8.89 22.70 -4.57
CA HIS A 122 -9.06 23.50 -3.36
C HIS A 122 -9.99 22.76 -2.40
N LEU A 123 -9.44 21.83 -1.64
CA LEU A 123 -10.14 21.19 -0.53
C LEU A 123 -10.14 22.12 0.68
N THR A 124 -11.19 22.07 1.48
CA THR A 124 -11.32 22.76 2.77
C THR A 124 -10.57 22.02 3.88
N ASP A 125 -10.35 22.66 5.03
CA ASP A 125 -9.70 22.02 6.18
C ASP A 125 -10.54 20.84 6.70
N ALA A 126 -11.86 20.99 6.74
CA ALA A 126 -12.78 19.92 7.14
C ALA A 126 -12.73 18.70 6.21
N GLU A 127 -12.62 18.92 4.89
CA GLU A 127 -12.46 17.82 3.93
C GLU A 127 -11.11 17.11 4.10
N MET A 128 -10.05 17.84 4.44
CA MET A 128 -8.74 17.24 4.72
C MET A 128 -8.73 16.43 6.01
N GLU A 129 -9.35 16.95 7.07
CA GLU A 129 -9.51 16.23 8.34
C GLU A 129 -10.34 14.96 8.14
N ALA A 130 -11.47 15.05 7.43
CA ALA A 130 -12.29 13.89 7.09
C ALA A 130 -11.49 12.87 6.25
N GLY A 131 -10.74 13.34 5.25
CA GLY A 131 -9.88 12.48 4.43
C GLY A 131 -8.80 11.77 5.26
N PHE A 132 -8.20 12.47 6.22
CA PHE A 132 -7.24 11.90 7.15
C PHE A 132 -7.87 10.80 8.01
N VAL A 133 -9.01 11.08 8.66
CA VAL A 133 -9.71 10.11 9.50
C VAL A 133 -10.07 8.85 8.70
N THR A 134 -10.60 9.02 7.48
CA THR A 134 -10.94 7.89 6.61
C THR A 134 -9.70 7.07 6.26
N ILE A 135 -8.62 7.70 5.78
CA ILE A 135 -7.41 6.98 5.38
C ILE A 135 -6.75 6.26 6.57
N VAL A 136 -6.74 6.87 7.77
CA VAL A 136 -6.24 6.20 8.98
C VAL A 136 -7.05 4.93 9.28
N ASN A 137 -8.37 5.01 9.20
CA ASN A 137 -9.25 3.86 9.43
C ASN A 137 -9.08 2.76 8.37
N ASP A 138 -8.89 3.14 7.10
CA ASP A 138 -8.64 2.18 6.02
C ASP A 138 -7.31 1.43 6.23
N VAL A 139 -6.25 2.15 6.60
CA VAL A 139 -4.94 1.57 6.91
C VAL A 139 -5.01 0.67 8.16
N ASP A 140 -5.78 1.05 9.17
CA ASP A 140 -5.97 0.26 10.39
C ASP A 140 -6.73 -1.06 10.12
N ARG A 141 -7.76 -1.00 9.26
CA ARG A 141 -8.47 -2.18 8.76
C ARG A 141 -7.53 -3.10 7.98
N LEU A 142 -6.72 -2.56 7.08
CA LEU A 142 -5.71 -3.32 6.35
C LEU A 142 -4.71 -3.98 7.31
N THR A 143 -4.27 -3.26 8.34
CA THR A 143 -3.37 -3.81 9.38
C THR A 143 -4.00 -5.04 10.05
N SER A 144 -5.27 -4.94 10.45
CA SER A 144 -6.03 -6.05 11.03
C SER A 144 -6.19 -7.23 10.06
N THR A 145 -6.39 -6.95 8.77
CA THR A 145 -6.40 -7.98 7.72
C THR A 145 -5.08 -8.73 7.68
N VAL A 146 -3.93 -8.04 7.64
CA VAL A 146 -2.62 -8.70 7.57
C VAL A 146 -2.34 -9.55 8.82
N ASP A 147 -2.65 -9.02 10.01
CA ASP A 147 -2.46 -9.73 11.27
C ASP A 147 -3.28 -11.05 11.31
N GLY A 148 -4.45 -11.08 10.67
CA GLY A 148 -5.31 -12.26 10.56
C GLY A 148 -4.97 -13.25 9.43
N LEU A 149 -4.08 -12.88 8.49
CA LEU A 149 -3.73 -13.74 7.36
C LEU A 149 -2.92 -14.96 7.81
N LYS A 150 -3.38 -16.15 7.40
CA LYS A 150 -2.65 -17.41 7.54
C LYS A 150 -2.01 -17.77 6.19
N VAL A 151 -0.68 -17.75 6.13
CA VAL A 151 0.11 -17.90 4.89
C VAL A 151 1.24 -18.89 5.05
#